data_AF-A0A939ZK68-F1
#
_entry.id   AF-A0A939ZK68-F1
#
_cell.length_a   1.000
_cell.length_b   1.000
_cell.length_c   1.000
_cell.angle_alpha   90.00
_cell.angle_beta   90.00
_cell.angle_gamma   90.00
#
_symmetry.space_group_name_H-M   'P 1'
#
loop_
_entity.id
_entity.type
_entity.pdbx_description
1 polymer ?
#
loop_
_entity_poly.entity_id
_entity_poly.type
_entity_poly.pdbx_seq_one_letter_code
_entity_poly.pdbx_strand_id
1 'polypeptide(L)'
;MDNNIVPHLNTGQTTHKYDIKKSDADEFLRKVKCDPSFMAESKGLFSSRYEHPKRFEPLSADKERETKRDLNEKYSHAVSYFTYLWRDQPDILRATAAADLIGANRQYIRRKQESDELNVVMIKGTLMLSKRELIRFVCTKKHIFNPPTIKLKELIAQI
;
A
#
# COMPACT_ATOMS: atom_id res chain seq x y z
N MET A 1 4.55 -22.71 -21.67
CA MET A 1 4.79 -24.10 -22.06
C MET A 1 3.47 -24.82 -21.90
N ASP A 2 2.98 -25.49 -22.95
CA ASP A 2 1.76 -26.28 -22.91
C ASP A 2 2.13 -27.66 -22.37
N ASN A 3 1.71 -27.99 -21.15
CA ASN A 3 2.18 -29.20 -20.47
C ASN A 3 1.36 -30.45 -20.82
N ASN A 4 0.36 -30.33 -21.71
CA ASN A 4 -0.51 -31.40 -22.21
C ASN A 4 -1.10 -32.34 -21.14
N ILE A 5 -1.16 -31.89 -19.88
CA ILE A 5 -1.66 -32.66 -18.74
C ILE A 5 -3.15 -33.00 -18.94
N VAL A 6 -3.90 -32.09 -19.57
CA VAL A 6 -5.26 -32.31 -20.02
C VAL A 6 -5.29 -32.10 -21.54
N PRO A 7 -5.82 -33.06 -22.32
CA PRO A 7 -6.05 -32.88 -23.74
C PRO A 7 -6.90 -31.63 -23.98
N HIS A 8 -6.43 -30.76 -24.86
CA HIS A 8 -7.09 -29.48 -25.13
C HIS A 8 -6.89 -29.06 -26.59
N LEU A 9 -7.83 -28.27 -27.09
CA LEU A 9 -7.77 -27.63 -28.39
C LEU A 9 -7.42 -26.16 -28.18
N ASN A 10 -6.34 -25.69 -28.78
CA ASN A 10 -5.97 -24.27 -28.73
C ASN A 10 -6.81 -23.49 -29.75
N THR A 11 -7.65 -22.58 -29.26
CA THR A 11 -8.57 -21.77 -30.07
C THR A 11 -7.91 -20.52 -30.66
N GLY A 12 -6.66 -20.23 -30.27
CA GLY A 12 -5.92 -19.03 -30.68
C GLY A 12 -6.40 -17.72 -30.05
N GLN A 13 -7.44 -17.76 -29.19
CA GLN A 13 -7.99 -16.58 -28.54
C GLN A 13 -7.17 -16.15 -27.32
N THR A 14 -7.15 -14.85 -27.02
CA THR A 14 -6.43 -14.30 -25.87
C THR A 14 -7.08 -14.63 -24.53
N THR A 15 -8.42 -14.61 -24.46
CA THR A 15 -9.17 -14.73 -23.19
C THR A 15 -9.65 -16.16 -22.91
N HIS A 16 -9.83 -16.99 -23.94
CA HIS A 16 -10.28 -18.39 -23.83
C HIS A 16 -9.45 -19.28 -24.74
N LYS A 17 -8.14 -19.30 -24.49
CA LYS A 17 -7.16 -19.91 -25.40
C LYS A 17 -7.33 -21.42 -25.61
N TYR A 18 -7.98 -22.13 -24.68
CA TYR A 18 -8.06 -23.59 -24.73
C TYR A 18 -9.48 -24.09 -24.48
N ASP A 19 -9.96 -24.94 -25.39
CA ASP A 19 -11.20 -25.71 -25.24
C ASP A 19 -10.88 -27.13 -24.79
N ILE A 20 -11.58 -27.59 -23.76
CA ILE A 20 -11.39 -28.91 -23.15
C ILE A 20 -12.70 -29.66 -23.22
N LYS A 21 -12.65 -30.95 -23.59
CA LYS A 21 -13.83 -31.80 -23.52
C LYS A 21 -14.17 -32.09 -22.05
N LYS A 22 -15.45 -32.03 -21.71
CA LYS A 22 -15.92 -32.30 -20.36
C LYS A 22 -15.48 -33.68 -19.84
N SER A 23 -15.48 -34.71 -20.69
CA SER A 23 -15.00 -36.05 -20.37
C SER A 23 -13.56 -36.05 -19.84
N ASP A 24 -12.70 -35.28 -20.49
CA ASP A 24 -11.26 -35.28 -20.25
C ASP A 24 -10.95 -34.48 -18.97
N ALA A 25 -11.74 -33.43 -18.71
CA ALA A 25 -11.71 -32.71 -17.44
C ALA A 25 -12.16 -33.57 -16.26
N ASP A 26 -13.23 -34.36 -16.43
CA ASP A 26 -13.74 -35.27 -15.41
C ASP A 26 -12.75 -36.41 -15.11
N GLU A 27 -12.08 -36.93 -16.13
CA GLU A 27 -11.03 -37.95 -15.97
C GLU A 27 -9.81 -37.39 -15.23
N PHE A 28 -9.39 -36.17 -15.55
CA PHE A 28 -8.33 -35.47 -14.81
C PHE A 28 -8.69 -35.30 -13.32
N LEU A 29 -9.92 -34.86 -13.03
CA LEU A 29 -10.40 -34.71 -11.66
C LEU A 29 -10.44 -36.04 -10.90
N ARG A 30 -10.76 -37.15 -11.58
CA ARG A 30 -10.69 -38.50 -10.99
C ARG A 30 -9.25 -38.91 -10.67
N LYS A 31 -8.30 -38.68 -11.58
CA LYS A 31 -6.87 -38.97 -11.34
C LYS A 31 -6.32 -38.18 -10.16
N VAL A 32 -6.62 -36.89 -10.06
CA VAL A 32 -6.20 -36.05 -8.91
C VAL A 32 -6.76 -36.56 -7.58
N LYS A 33 -7.98 -37.09 -7.56
CA LYS A 33 -8.61 -37.60 -6.34
C LYS A 33 -8.13 -39.01 -5.95
N CYS A 34 -7.87 -39.87 -6.92
CA CYS A 34 -7.50 -41.26 -6.68
C CYS A 34 -5.99 -41.46 -6.49
N ASP A 35 -5.16 -40.62 -7.11
CA ASP A 35 -3.70 -40.74 -7.05
C ASP A 35 -3.05 -39.54 -6.32
N PRO A 36 -2.66 -39.70 -5.05
CA PRO A 36 -1.99 -38.65 -4.27
C PRO A 36 -0.65 -38.21 -4.88
N SER A 37 0.01 -39.12 -5.62
CA SER A 37 1.32 -38.88 -6.24
C SER A 37 1.25 -38.16 -7.59
N PHE A 38 0.08 -38.16 -8.25
CA PHE A 38 -0.08 -37.59 -9.59
C PHE A 38 0.20 -36.07 -9.61
N MET A 39 -0.22 -35.35 -8.57
CA MET A 39 0.07 -33.93 -8.41
C MET A 39 1.53 -33.66 -8.01
N ALA A 40 2.20 -34.61 -7.38
CA ALA A 40 3.62 -34.49 -7.01
C ALA A 40 4.52 -34.64 -8.25
N GLU A 41 4.18 -35.53 -9.17
CA GLU A 41 4.86 -35.67 -10.47
C GLU A 41 4.62 -34.47 -11.39
N SER A 42 3.47 -33.82 -11.26
CA SER A 42 3.11 -32.61 -12.02
C SER A 42 3.71 -31.31 -11.42
N LYS A 43 4.52 -31.41 -10.36
CA LYS A 43 5.10 -30.27 -9.64
C LYS A 43 6.18 -29.61 -10.49
N GLY A 44 6.00 -28.33 -10.80
CA GLY A 44 6.93 -27.54 -11.62
C GLY A 44 6.51 -27.37 -13.09
N LEU A 45 5.55 -28.17 -13.57
CA LEU A 45 4.93 -27.97 -14.88
C LEU A 45 4.04 -26.71 -14.86
N PHE A 46 3.30 -26.49 -13.78
CA PHE A 46 2.54 -25.26 -13.60
C PHE A 46 3.51 -24.08 -13.36
N SER A 47 3.79 -23.30 -14.41
CA SER A 47 4.49 -22.03 -14.23
C SER A 47 3.57 -21.11 -13.42
N SER A 48 3.82 -21.01 -12.12
CA SER A 48 3.17 -19.99 -11.32
C SER A 48 3.71 -18.64 -11.76
N ARG A 49 3.01 -17.97 -12.68
CA ARG A 49 3.27 -16.55 -12.97
C ARG A 49 2.91 -15.65 -11.78
N TYR A 50 2.33 -16.22 -10.73
CA TYR A 50 2.28 -15.62 -9.42
C TYR A 50 3.43 -16.19 -8.58
N GLU A 51 4.53 -15.48 -8.49
CA GLU A 51 5.30 -15.53 -7.24
C GLU A 51 4.28 -15.20 -6.14
N HIS A 52 3.87 -16.21 -5.38
CA HIS A 52 3.20 -15.92 -4.12
C HIS A 52 4.17 -15.01 -3.36
N PRO A 53 3.77 -13.80 -2.94
CA PRO A 53 4.64 -12.99 -2.11
C PRO A 53 5.09 -13.91 -0.97
N LYS A 54 6.42 -14.02 -0.79
CA LYS A 54 7.03 -14.88 0.23
C LYS A 54 6.18 -14.76 1.48
N ARG A 55 5.63 -15.89 1.94
CA ARG A 55 4.83 -15.96 3.17
C ARG A 55 5.60 -15.16 4.22
N PHE A 56 5.03 -14.05 4.68
CA PHE A 56 5.67 -13.19 5.68
C PHE A 56 6.09 -14.10 6.83
N GLU A 57 7.39 -14.37 6.97
CA GLU A 57 7.88 -14.98 8.19
C GLU A 57 7.59 -13.96 9.29
N PRO A 58 6.85 -14.33 10.34
CA PRO A 58 6.62 -13.42 11.44
C PRO A 58 7.99 -13.02 11.98
N LEU A 59 8.25 -11.71 12.01
CA LEU A 59 9.48 -11.20 12.61
C LEU A 59 9.56 -11.72 14.06
N SER A 60 10.75 -12.12 14.49
CA SER A 60 10.94 -12.42 15.91
C SER A 60 10.55 -11.20 16.76
N ALA A 61 10.01 -11.43 17.96
CA ALA A 61 9.53 -10.36 18.83
C ALA A 61 10.59 -9.25 19.07
N ASP A 62 11.88 -9.62 19.05
CA ASP A 62 12.98 -8.68 19.18
C ASP A 62 13.18 -7.81 17.93
N LYS A 63 13.14 -8.40 16.73
CA LYS A 63 13.19 -7.63 15.47
C LYS A 63 11.96 -6.76 15.29
N GLU A 64 10.79 -7.20 15.74
CA GLU A 64 9.59 -6.35 15.75
C GLU A 64 9.74 -5.14 16.67
N ARG A 65 10.34 -5.32 17.86
CA ARG A 65 10.60 -4.23 18.81
C ARG A 65 11.62 -3.25 18.26
N GLU A 66 12.68 -3.75 17.63
CA GLU A 66 13.73 -2.95 16.99
C GLU A 66 13.15 -2.14 15.83
N THR A 67 12.41 -2.78 14.91
CA THR A 67 11.72 -2.09 13.81
C THR A 67 10.75 -1.01 14.32
N LYS A 68 10.04 -1.28 15.43
CA LYS A 68 9.13 -0.31 16.06
C LYS A 68 9.89 0.86 16.70
N ARG A 69 11.06 0.63 17.30
CA ARG A 69 11.92 1.69 17.86
C ARG A 69 12.47 2.59 16.76
N ASP A 70 13.03 2.01 15.70
CA ASP A 70 13.56 2.76 14.56
C ASP A 70 12.48 3.63 13.90
N LEU A 71 11.26 3.10 13.79
CA LEU A 71 10.10 3.86 13.30
C LEU A 71 9.72 5.01 14.24
N ASN A 72 9.84 4.83 15.55
CA ASN A 72 9.49 5.83 16.54
C ASN A 72 10.55 6.95 16.60
N GLU A 73 11.82 6.59 16.45
CA GLU A 73 12.92 7.55 16.31
C GLU A 73 12.76 8.38 15.05
N LYS A 74 12.52 7.74 13.89
CA LYS A 74 12.22 8.46 12.63
C LYS A 74 11.02 9.39 12.75
N TYR A 75 9.97 8.96 13.43
CA TYR A 75 8.81 9.81 13.71
C TYR A 75 9.19 11.03 14.57
N SER A 76 9.96 10.82 15.64
CA SER A 76 10.41 11.89 16.53
C SER A 76 11.29 12.93 15.81
N HIS A 77 12.22 12.46 14.99
CA HIS A 77 13.07 13.30 14.16
C HIS A 77 12.24 14.11 13.15
N ALA A 78 11.29 13.46 12.48
CA ALA A 78 10.40 14.13 11.53
C ALA A 78 9.55 15.22 12.21
N VAL A 79 8.96 14.93 13.38
CA VAL A 79 8.17 15.92 14.13
C VAL A 79 9.03 17.11 14.52
N SER A 80 10.26 16.87 14.99
CA SER A 80 11.20 17.93 15.37
C SER A 80 11.60 18.79 14.16
N TYR A 81 11.89 18.16 13.03
CA TYR A 81 12.22 18.84 11.77
C TYR A 81 11.06 19.72 11.27
N PHE A 82 9.83 19.20 11.18
CA PHE A 82 8.68 19.99 10.72
C PHE A 82 8.28 21.08 11.72
N THR A 83 8.47 20.85 13.02
CA THR A 83 8.25 21.88 14.05
C THR A 83 9.23 23.03 13.89
N TYR A 84 10.50 22.74 13.58
CA TYR A 84 11.52 23.75 13.29
C TYR A 84 11.25 24.48 11.97
N LEU A 85 10.96 23.73 10.90
CA LEU A 85 10.72 24.26 9.56
C LEU A 85 9.52 25.21 9.51
N TRP A 86 8.47 24.90 10.27
CA TRP A 86 7.24 25.70 10.31
C TRP A 86 7.12 26.52 11.60
N ARG A 87 8.23 26.85 12.25
CA ARG A 87 8.24 27.65 13.49
C ARG A 87 7.60 29.03 13.32
N ASP A 88 7.81 29.66 12.17
CA ASP A 88 7.33 31.01 11.86
C ASP A 88 5.85 31.02 11.43
N GLN A 89 5.24 29.84 11.27
CA GLN A 89 3.83 29.70 10.92
C GLN A 89 2.94 29.78 12.17
N PRO A 90 1.75 30.39 12.08
CA PRO A 90 0.84 30.47 13.21
C PRO A 90 0.38 29.09 13.66
N ASP A 91 0.00 28.98 14.94
CA ASP A 91 -0.46 27.71 15.52
C ASP A 91 -1.78 27.20 14.92
N ILE A 92 -2.59 28.13 14.37
CA ILE A 92 -3.80 27.83 13.63
C ILE A 92 -3.58 28.27 12.18
N LEU A 93 -3.72 27.32 11.26
CA LEU A 93 -3.52 27.51 9.84
C LEU A 93 -4.86 27.47 9.12
N ARG A 94 -5.02 28.33 8.12
CA ARG A 94 -6.10 28.18 7.13
C ARG A 94 -5.81 26.94 6.28
N ALA A 95 -6.85 26.27 5.82
CA ALA A 95 -6.72 25.09 4.96
C ALA A 95 -5.92 25.38 3.67
N THR A 96 -5.98 26.60 3.14
CA THR A 96 -5.16 27.03 2.00
C THR A 96 -3.68 27.07 2.36
N ALA A 97 -3.31 27.77 3.44
CA ALA A 97 -1.93 27.87 3.91
C ALA A 97 -1.34 26.50 4.25
N ALA A 98 -2.11 25.62 4.91
CA ALA A 98 -1.67 24.26 5.18
C ALA A 98 -1.46 23.43 3.90
N ALA A 99 -2.34 23.59 2.90
CA ALA A 99 -2.18 22.94 1.61
C ALA A 99 -0.91 23.43 0.89
N ASP A 100 -0.62 24.74 0.94
CA ASP A 100 0.58 25.33 0.34
C ASP A 100 1.87 24.83 1.01
N LEU A 101 1.87 24.63 2.34
CA LEU A 101 3.02 24.09 3.07
C LEU A 101 3.39 22.68 2.60
N ILE A 102 2.39 21.82 2.37
CA ILE A 102 2.58 20.46 1.88
C ILE A 102 2.61 20.35 0.35
N GLY A 103 2.36 21.44 -0.39
CA GLY A 103 2.30 21.44 -1.86
C GLY A 103 1.08 20.69 -2.41
N ALA A 104 -0.05 20.72 -1.69
CA ALA A 104 -1.33 20.15 -2.10
C ALA A 104 -2.34 21.27 -2.43
N ASN A 105 -3.50 20.89 -2.96
CA ASN A 105 -4.64 21.81 -3.17
C ASN A 105 -5.54 21.82 -1.91
N ARG A 106 -6.26 22.92 -1.63
CA ARG A 106 -7.33 23.01 -0.62
C ARG A 106 -8.33 21.84 -0.67
N GLN A 107 -8.69 21.37 -1.86
CA GLN A 107 -9.59 20.21 -2.00
C GLN A 107 -9.00 18.92 -1.41
N TYR A 108 -7.68 18.77 -1.39
CA TYR A 108 -7.01 17.66 -0.72
C TYR A 108 -7.30 17.68 0.79
N ILE A 109 -7.10 18.82 1.44
CA ILE A 109 -7.38 19.01 2.88
C ILE A 109 -8.85 18.70 3.19
N ARG A 110 -9.79 19.16 2.35
CA ARG A 110 -11.22 18.85 2.51
C ARG A 110 -11.52 17.36 2.40
N ARG A 111 -10.96 16.66 1.41
CA ARG A 111 -11.12 15.20 1.29
C ARG A 111 -10.57 14.46 2.51
N LYS A 112 -9.46 14.95 3.06
CA LYS A 112 -8.86 14.37 4.28
C LYS A 112 -9.67 14.62 5.54
N GLN A 113 -10.34 15.76 5.62
CA GLN A 113 -11.37 16.01 6.64
C GLN A 113 -12.55 15.05 6.48
N GLU A 114 -13.09 14.88 5.27
CA GLU A 114 -14.22 13.97 4.99
C GLU A 114 -13.87 12.50 5.27
N SER A 115 -12.58 12.14 5.20
CA SER A 115 -12.07 10.80 5.51
C SER A 115 -11.67 10.60 6.97
N ASP A 116 -11.90 11.59 7.84
CA ASP A 116 -11.47 11.61 9.26
C ASP A 116 -9.95 11.40 9.46
N GLU A 117 -9.14 11.64 8.43
CA GLU A 117 -7.68 11.54 8.50
C GLU A 117 -7.04 12.84 9.04
N LEU A 118 -7.78 13.95 9.03
CA LEU A 118 -7.29 15.27 9.41
C LEU A 118 -8.39 16.08 10.12
N ASN A 119 -8.11 16.50 11.36
CA ASN A 119 -9.02 17.35 12.12
C ASN A 119 -9.00 18.79 11.61
N VAL A 120 -10.09 19.20 10.97
CA VAL A 120 -10.30 20.55 10.43
C VAL A 120 -11.62 21.09 10.96
N VAL A 121 -11.60 22.32 11.47
CA VAL A 121 -12.76 23.02 12.04
C VAL A 121 -13.15 24.16 11.13
N MET A 122 -14.45 24.36 10.93
CA MET A 122 -14.98 25.51 10.20
C MET A 122 -15.27 26.67 11.17
N ILE A 123 -14.60 27.79 10.99
CA ILE A 123 -14.80 29.02 11.79
C ILE A 123 -15.24 30.13 10.84
N LYS A 124 -16.46 30.64 11.01
CA LYS A 124 -17.05 31.72 10.17
C LYS A 124 -16.87 31.46 8.66
N GLY A 125 -17.14 30.23 8.22
CA GLY A 125 -17.02 29.82 6.80
C GLY A 125 -15.59 29.56 6.31
N THR A 126 -14.57 29.70 7.17
CA THR A 126 -13.17 29.40 6.83
C THR A 126 -12.75 28.08 7.47
N LEU A 127 -12.16 27.18 6.67
CA LEU A 127 -11.59 25.94 7.17
C LEU A 127 -10.23 26.22 7.83
N MET A 128 -10.11 25.83 9.10
CA MET A 128 -8.93 26.01 9.93
C MET A 128 -8.49 24.69 10.55
N LEU A 129 -7.19 24.51 10.69
CA LEU A 129 -6.58 23.35 11.34
C LEU A 129 -5.44 23.79 12.23
N SER A 130 -5.10 22.99 13.22
CA SER A 130 -3.93 23.27 14.04
C SER A 130 -2.65 22.86 13.31
N LYS A 131 -1.57 23.63 13.51
CA LYS A 131 -0.22 23.31 13.03
C LYS A 131 0.25 21.96 13.55
N ARG A 132 -0.07 21.65 14.82
CA ARG A 132 0.24 20.36 15.45
C ARG A 132 -0.42 19.19 14.71
N GLU A 133 -1.68 19.37 14.31
CA GLU A 133 -2.41 18.35 13.57
C GLU A 133 -1.84 18.15 12.17
N LEU A 134 -1.43 19.24 11.49
CA LEU A 134 -0.75 19.14 10.21
C LEU A 134 0.56 18.36 10.30
N ILE A 135 1.39 18.67 11.31
CA ILE A 135 2.64 17.96 11.56
C ILE A 135 2.37 16.48 11.83
N ARG A 136 1.41 16.17 12.71
CA ARG A 136 1.00 14.80 13.01
C ARG A 136 0.57 14.05 11.74
N PHE A 137 -0.23 14.69 10.89
CA PHE A 137 -0.72 14.12 9.64
C PHE A 137 0.42 13.79 8.66
N VAL A 138 1.35 14.73 8.46
CA VAL A 138 2.51 14.55 7.56
C VAL A 138 3.49 13.52 8.11
N CYS A 139 3.65 13.43 9.43
CA CYS A 139 4.49 12.43 10.08
C CYS A 139 3.83 11.05 10.20
N THR A 140 2.64 10.81 9.67
CA THR A 140 2.07 9.46 9.66
C THR A 140 2.92 8.52 8.81
N LYS A 141 2.99 7.23 9.19
CA LYS A 141 3.74 6.20 8.43
C LYS A 141 3.39 6.22 6.94
N LYS A 142 2.10 6.37 6.62
CA LYS A 142 1.60 6.46 5.24
C LYS A 142 2.26 7.58 4.45
N HIS A 143 2.42 8.76 5.04
CA HIS A 143 2.95 9.95 4.38
C HIS A 143 4.48 9.99 4.39
N ILE A 144 5.12 9.39 5.39
CA ILE A 144 6.58 9.22 5.44
C ILE A 144 7.06 8.25 4.33
N PHE A 145 6.40 7.10 4.19
CA PHE A 145 6.79 6.10 3.18
C PHE A 145 6.24 6.38 1.78
N ASN A 146 5.08 7.01 1.69
CA ASN A 146 4.43 7.33 0.42
C ASN A 146 3.93 8.79 0.43
N PRO A 147 4.82 9.76 0.27
CA PRO A 147 4.47 11.17 0.28
C PRO A 147 3.50 11.51 -0.87
N PRO A 148 2.35 12.16 -0.59
CA PRO A 148 1.32 12.40 -1.59
C PRO A 148 1.68 13.51 -2.60
N THR A 149 2.69 14.32 -2.29
CA THR A 149 3.09 15.49 -3.10
C THR A 149 4.60 15.53 -3.27
N ILE A 150 5.04 16.12 -4.39
CA ILE A 150 6.47 16.28 -4.71
C ILE A 150 7.17 17.10 -3.62
N LYS A 151 6.56 18.21 -3.20
CA LYS A 151 7.10 19.06 -2.12
C LYS A 151 7.29 18.29 -0.82
N LEU A 152 6.32 17.47 -0.42
CA LEU A 152 6.44 16.70 0.82
C LEU A 152 7.49 15.58 0.68
N LYS A 153 7.66 15.00 -0.51
CA LYS A 153 8.75 14.07 -0.82
C LYS A 153 10.13 14.73 -0.67
N GLU A 154 10.28 15.96 -1.16
CA GLU A 154 11.51 16.74 -1.01
C GLU A 154 11.80 17.08 0.46
N LEU A 155 10.77 17.46 1.22
CA LEU A 155 10.90 17.76 2.65
C LEU A 155 11.30 16.53 3.47
N ILE A 156 10.73 15.35 3.17
CA ILE A 156 11.10 14.11 3.88
C ILE A 156 12.52 13.67 3.53
N ALA A 157 12.98 13.91 2.30
CA ALA A 157 14.35 13.55 1.90
C ALA A 157 15.45 14.32 2.66
N GLN A 158 15.07 15.37 3.40
CA GLN A 158 15.97 16.18 4.23
C GLN A 158 15.96 15.76 5.72
N ILE A 159 15.17 14.75 6.09
CA ILE A 159 15.06 14.18 7.43
C ILE A 159 16.00 12.98 7.56
#